data_AF-A0A449I6N2-F1
#
_entry.id   AF-A0A449I6N2-F1
#
_cell.length_a   1.000
_cell.length_b   1.000
_cell.length_c   1.000
_cell.angle_alpha   90.00
_cell.angle_beta   90.00
_cell.angle_gamma   90.00
#
_symmetry.space_group_name_H-M   'P 1'
#
loop_
_entity.id
_entity.type
_entity.pdbx_description
1 polymer ?
#
loop_
_entity_poly.entity_id
_entity_poly.type
_entity_poly.pdbx_seq_one_letter_code
_entity_poly.pdbx_strand_id
1 'polypeptide(L)'
;MESVVREIEQCAIDIAPHYKDWVELGFALVDGLGENGREYYHRISRFYPTYQKEETDKQYTHCLHSKGQGITIRSFFHLANQAGISLAPFFKEHLSILPNIQNGKTGKWIKSEEELPTFPECVFEHLPPFLNEVVNNSISVDDRDTILIGAIVCLSVCFHNVCGVYDERIVYPNLYLFVVADAGMGKGALTLCRELVAPINRHLHELSKRLEQEYKEAMNTYIKGKKTDGMAMPTEPPMRMLVIPAK
;
A
#
# COMPACT_ATOMS: atom_id res chain seq x y z
N MET A 1 4.70 -2.96 17.14
CA MET A 1 5.36 -3.22 18.44
C MET A 1 4.53 -2.73 19.61
N GLU A 2 4.10 -1.46 19.60
CA GLU A 2 3.22 -0.87 20.63
C GLU A 2 2.01 -1.75 20.99
N SER A 3 1.30 -2.29 19.99
CA SER A 3 0.12 -3.13 20.24
C SER A 3 0.44 -4.43 20.97
N VAL A 4 1.60 -5.06 20.70
CA VAL A 4 2.05 -6.28 21.40
C VAL A 4 2.41 -5.95 22.84
N VAL A 5 3.08 -4.81 23.09
CA VAL A 5 3.43 -4.36 24.44
C VAL A 5 2.19 -4.01 25.25
N ARG A 6 1.18 -3.39 24.64
CA ARG A 6 -0.11 -3.13 25.29
C ARG A 6 -0.83 -4.42 25.68
N GLU A 7 -0.78 -5.44 24.83
CA GLU A 7 -1.36 -6.75 25.15
C GLU A 7 -0.64 -7.41 26.34
N ILE A 8 0.70 -7.37 26.35
CA ILE A 8 1.52 -7.84 27.49
C ILE A 8 1.11 -7.11 28.78
N GLU A 9 0.92 -5.80 28.71
CA GLU A 9 0.53 -4.97 29.84
C GLU A 9 -0.89 -5.28 30.34
N GLN A 10 -1.83 -5.55 29.43
CA GLN A 10 -3.21 -5.89 29.79
C GLN A 10 -3.31 -7.27 30.43
N CYS A 11 -2.56 -8.24 29.93
CA CYS A 11 -2.54 -9.59 30.50
C CYS A 11 -1.63 -9.70 31.74
N ALA A 12 -0.75 -8.72 31.97
CA ALA A 12 0.27 -8.71 33.02
C ALA A 12 1.12 -10.00 33.02
N ILE A 13 1.49 -10.47 31.83
CA ILE A 13 2.24 -11.72 31.62
C ILE A 13 3.74 -11.41 31.54
N ASP A 14 4.53 -12.16 32.28
CA ASP A 14 5.98 -12.18 32.09
C ASP A 14 6.35 -13.01 30.86
N ILE A 15 6.84 -12.35 29.81
CA ILE A 15 7.23 -12.99 28.56
C ILE A 15 8.66 -13.56 28.59
N ALA A 16 9.43 -13.28 29.65
CA ALA A 16 10.85 -13.62 29.73
C ALA A 16 11.24 -14.08 31.15
N PRO A 17 10.71 -15.22 31.64
CA PRO A 17 10.86 -15.67 33.03
C PRO A 17 12.30 -16.09 33.40
N HIS A 18 13.14 -16.42 32.43
CA HIS A 18 14.54 -16.76 32.66
C HIS A 18 15.45 -15.56 32.33
N TYR A 19 16.53 -15.39 33.11
CA TYR A 19 17.53 -14.33 32.89
C TYR A 19 18.07 -14.33 31.44
N LYS A 20 18.24 -15.51 30.85
CA LYS A 20 18.66 -15.65 29.45
C LYS A 20 17.65 -15.04 28.49
N ASP A 21 16.35 -15.33 28.66
CA ASP A 21 15.27 -14.80 27.83
C ASP A 21 15.12 -13.28 28.02
N TRP A 22 15.35 -12.79 29.24
CA TRP A 22 15.32 -11.36 29.57
C TRP A 22 16.47 -10.58 28.89
N VAL A 23 17.65 -11.20 28.79
CA VAL A 23 18.78 -10.64 28.02
C VAL A 23 18.53 -10.73 26.52
N GLU A 24 17.98 -11.85 26.02
CA GLU A 24 17.60 -12.01 24.61
C GLU A 24 16.53 -10.99 24.19
N LEU A 25 15.57 -10.69 25.06
CA LEU A 25 14.58 -9.64 24.87
C LEU A 25 15.24 -8.26 24.67
N GLY A 26 16.25 -7.95 25.50
CA GLY A 26 17.01 -6.69 25.39
C GLY A 26 17.73 -6.58 24.05
N PHE A 27 18.43 -7.63 23.63
CA PHE A 27 19.10 -7.66 22.31
C PHE A 27 18.12 -7.60 21.15
N ALA A 28 16.96 -8.27 21.26
CA ALA A 28 15.93 -8.22 20.23
C ALA A 28 15.40 -6.80 20.02
N LEU A 29 15.11 -6.07 21.11
CA LEU A 29 14.63 -4.68 21.03
C LEU A 29 15.69 -3.73 20.48
N VAL A 30 16.96 -3.92 20.86
CA VAL A 30 18.08 -3.14 20.30
C VAL A 30 18.20 -3.35 18.79
N ASP A 31 18.08 -4.58 18.30
CA ASP A 31 18.16 -4.90 16.87
C ASP A 31 17.05 -4.21 16.04
N GLY A 32 15.81 -4.20 16.53
CA GLY A 32 14.68 -3.62 15.78
C GLY A 32 14.43 -2.13 16.00
N LEU A 33 14.75 -1.59 17.18
CA LEU A 33 14.39 -0.21 17.57
C LEU A 33 15.57 0.65 18.07
N GLY A 34 16.75 0.07 18.29
CA GLY A 34 17.90 0.78 18.84
C GLY A 34 17.58 1.40 20.21
N GLU A 35 17.98 2.65 20.45
CA GLU A 35 17.70 3.36 21.71
C GLU A 35 16.21 3.56 22.00
N ASN A 36 15.37 3.65 20.98
CA ASN A 36 13.91 3.79 21.16
C ASN A 36 13.27 2.53 21.78
N GLY A 37 13.98 1.39 21.78
CA GLY A 37 13.53 0.16 22.43
C GLY A 37 13.66 0.19 23.97
N ARG A 38 14.38 1.16 24.55
CA ARG A 38 14.64 1.24 25.99
C ARG A 38 13.36 1.35 26.81
N GLU A 39 12.45 2.23 26.38
CA GLU A 39 11.16 2.41 27.04
C GLU A 39 10.35 1.11 27.03
N TYR A 40 10.31 0.43 25.88
CA TYR A 40 9.64 -0.86 25.73
C TYR A 40 10.24 -1.94 26.63
N TYR A 41 11.57 -1.96 26.77
CA TYR A 41 12.25 -2.90 27.64
C TYR A 41 11.86 -2.71 29.11
N HIS A 42 11.78 -1.47 29.59
CA HIS A 42 11.29 -1.19 30.94
C HIS A 42 9.81 -1.55 31.12
N ARG A 43 8.97 -1.21 30.13
CA ARG A 43 7.54 -1.52 30.15
C ARG A 43 7.25 -3.01 30.21
N ILE A 44 8.06 -3.84 29.56
CA ILE A 44 7.91 -5.29 29.59
C ILE A 44 8.58 -5.88 30.85
N SER A 45 9.79 -5.42 31.17
CA SER A 45 10.56 -5.94 32.31
C SER A 45 9.91 -5.67 33.66
N ARG A 46 8.96 -4.73 33.76
CA ARG A 46 8.22 -4.45 35.00
C ARG A 46 7.50 -5.67 35.57
N PHE A 47 7.16 -6.65 34.72
CA PHE A 47 6.45 -7.87 35.10
C PHE A 47 7.41 -9.00 35.52
N TYR A 48 8.73 -8.78 35.38
CA TYR A 48 9.75 -9.72 35.78
C TYR A 48 9.89 -9.77 37.32
N PRO A 49 9.95 -10.94 37.97
CA PRO A 49 9.97 -11.06 39.43
C PRO A 49 11.13 -10.34 40.14
N THR A 50 12.24 -10.10 39.44
CA THR A 50 13.43 -9.43 40.00
C THR A 50 13.71 -8.06 39.37
N TYR A 51 12.67 -7.42 38.82
CA TYR A 51 12.79 -6.12 38.17
C TYR A 51 13.39 -5.05 39.12
N GLN A 52 14.51 -4.47 38.68
CA GLN A 52 15.07 -3.26 39.26
C GLN A 52 15.34 -2.27 38.13
N LYS A 53 14.91 -1.02 38.30
CA LYS A 53 14.97 0.00 37.25
C LYS A 53 16.41 0.31 36.86
N GLU A 54 17.29 0.44 37.85
CA GLU A 54 18.70 0.76 37.67
C GLU A 54 19.46 -0.37 36.98
N GLU A 55 19.13 -1.62 37.29
CA GLU A 55 19.78 -2.79 36.68
C GLU A 55 19.28 -3.03 35.25
N THR A 56 17.98 -2.83 35.01
CA THR A 56 17.37 -2.92 33.67
C THR A 56 17.98 -1.89 32.71
N ASP A 57 18.20 -0.66 33.20
CA ASP A 57 18.79 0.41 32.38
C ASP A 57 20.26 0.14 32.03
N LYS A 58 21.04 -0.38 32.99
CA LYS A 58 22.41 -0.85 32.74
C LYS A 58 22.44 -2.01 31.75
N GLN A 59 21.55 -2.98 31.90
CA GLN A 59 21.46 -4.13 31.01
C GLN A 59 21.11 -3.69 29.57
N TYR A 60 20.15 -2.78 29.40
CA TYR A 60 19.80 -2.26 28.08
C TYR A 60 20.95 -1.50 27.42
N THR A 61 21.65 -0.68 28.20
CA THR A 61 22.85 0.04 27.75
C THR A 61 23.95 -0.94 27.33
N HIS A 62 24.15 -2.03 28.08
CA HIS A 62 25.09 -3.08 27.71
C HIS A 62 24.67 -3.80 26.41
N CYS A 63 23.38 -4.10 26.23
CA CYS A 63 22.84 -4.68 25.00
C CYS A 63 22.98 -3.75 23.79
N LEU A 64 22.95 -2.43 23.99
CA LEU A 64 23.15 -1.45 22.92
C LEU A 64 24.61 -1.37 22.46
N HIS A 65 25.55 -1.43 23.40
CA HIS A 65 26.98 -1.39 23.10
C HIS A 65 27.55 -2.73 22.62
N SER A 66 26.86 -3.84 22.91
CA SER A 66 27.25 -5.19 22.53
C SER A 66 26.50 -5.66 21.28
N LYS A 67 27.19 -6.20 20.28
CA LYS A 67 26.52 -6.85 19.14
C LYS A 67 26.06 -8.26 19.55
N GLY A 68 24.78 -8.44 19.83
CA GLY A 68 24.18 -9.75 20.04
C GLY A 68 24.39 -10.63 18.81
N GLN A 69 24.97 -11.81 18.96
CA GLN A 69 25.16 -12.74 17.85
C GLN A 69 23.83 -13.41 17.49
N GLY A 70 23.23 -13.03 16.36
CA GLY A 70 22.10 -13.75 15.75
C GLY A 70 20.73 -13.53 16.40
N ILE A 71 20.63 -12.70 17.43
CA ILE A 71 19.36 -12.31 18.04
C ILE A 71 18.78 -11.16 17.22
N THR A 72 17.58 -11.35 16.67
CA THR A 72 16.88 -10.33 15.89
C THR A 72 15.57 -9.97 16.56
N ILE A 73 14.89 -8.92 16.08
CA ILE A 73 13.56 -8.54 16.58
C ILE A 73 12.53 -9.69 16.56
N ARG A 74 12.76 -10.73 15.74
CA ARG A 74 11.95 -11.95 15.70
C ARG A 74 11.92 -12.71 17.03
N SER A 75 13.01 -12.66 17.81
CA SER A 75 13.09 -13.33 19.11
C SER A 75 12.09 -12.74 20.11
N PHE A 76 11.85 -11.42 20.08
CA PHE A 76 10.80 -10.79 20.89
C PHE A 76 9.41 -11.36 20.57
N PHE A 77 9.07 -11.46 19.27
CA PHE A 77 7.79 -12.04 18.85
C PHE A 77 7.71 -13.52 19.24
N HIS A 78 8.80 -14.27 19.13
CA HIS A 78 8.83 -15.67 19.56
C HIS A 78 8.52 -15.83 21.06
N LEU A 79 9.15 -15.00 21.92
CA LEU A 79 8.90 -14.98 23.36
C LEU A 79 7.44 -14.61 23.68
N ALA A 80 6.90 -13.57 23.03
CA ALA A 80 5.51 -13.16 23.20
C ALA A 80 4.53 -14.30 22.82
N ASN A 81 4.79 -15.02 21.72
CA ASN A 81 3.96 -16.13 21.29
C ASN A 81 4.04 -17.33 22.26
N GLN A 82 5.23 -17.62 22.81
CA GLN A 82 5.40 -18.65 23.84
C GLN A 82 4.66 -18.31 25.14
N ALA A 83 4.58 -17.02 25.47
CA ALA A 83 3.83 -16.52 26.62
C ALA A 83 2.30 -16.49 26.40
N GLY A 84 1.81 -16.97 25.25
CA GLY A 84 0.38 -17.07 24.95
C GLY A 84 -0.23 -15.85 24.24
N ILE A 85 0.59 -14.92 23.76
CA ILE A 85 0.12 -13.72 23.05
C ILE A 85 -0.07 -14.07 21.58
N SER A 86 -1.33 -14.06 21.13
CA SER A 86 -1.68 -14.41 19.75
C SER A 86 -1.14 -13.38 18.77
N LEU A 87 -0.08 -13.73 18.03
CA LEU A 87 0.49 -12.89 16.98
C LEU A 87 -0.26 -12.95 15.64
N ALA A 88 -1.28 -13.82 15.54
CA ALA A 88 -2.05 -14.06 14.32
C ALA A 88 -2.74 -12.82 13.73
N PRO A 89 -3.25 -11.84 14.52
CA PRO A 89 -3.80 -10.60 13.98
C PRO A 89 -2.70 -9.67 13.44
N PHE A 90 -1.51 -9.69 14.05
CA PHE A 90 -0.47 -8.68 13.81
C PHE A 90 0.35 -8.91 12.53
N PHE A 91 0.51 -10.18 12.11
CA PHE A 91 1.19 -10.48 10.83
C PHE A 91 0.31 -10.23 9.60
N LYS A 92 -1.01 -10.11 9.75
CA LYS A 92 -1.92 -9.79 8.64
C LYS A 92 -1.84 -8.33 8.21
N GLU A 93 -1.54 -7.41 9.14
CA GLU A 93 -1.55 -5.98 8.84
C GLU A 93 -0.24 -5.44 8.24
N HIS A 94 0.90 -6.14 8.39
CA HIS A 94 2.22 -5.57 8.06
C HIS A 94 3.01 -6.30 6.96
N LEU A 95 2.40 -7.25 6.27
CA LEU A 95 2.95 -7.92 5.08
C LEU A 95 2.08 -7.60 3.85
N SER A 96 2.11 -6.35 3.40
CA SER A 96 1.60 -5.93 2.08
C SER A 96 2.59 -6.24 0.94
N ILE A 97 3.44 -7.26 1.11
CA ILE A 97 4.21 -7.84 0.01
C ILE A 97 3.80 -9.31 -0.07
N LEU A 98 2.78 -9.56 -0.89
CA LEU A 98 2.42 -10.93 -1.29
C LEU A 98 3.58 -11.47 -2.15
N PRO A 99 4.17 -12.64 -1.83
CA PRO A 99 5.15 -13.26 -2.71
C PRO A 99 4.52 -13.53 -4.08
N ASN A 100 5.28 -13.26 -5.13
CA ASN A 100 4.92 -13.49 -6.52
C ASN A 100 4.30 -14.90 -6.72
N ILE A 101 3.04 -14.93 -7.15
CA ILE A 101 2.15 -16.10 -7.21
C ILE A 101 2.43 -16.90 -8.49
N GLN A 102 3.62 -17.48 -8.62
CA GLN A 102 3.95 -18.35 -9.77
C GLN A 102 3.79 -19.84 -9.49
N ASN A 103 3.64 -20.27 -8.24
CA ASN A 103 3.61 -21.70 -7.90
C ASN A 103 2.30 -22.14 -7.21
N GLY A 104 1.22 -22.19 -7.98
CA GLY A 104 0.11 -23.18 -8.00
C GLY A 104 -0.39 -23.93 -6.76
N LYS A 105 -0.09 -23.53 -5.52
CA LYS A 105 -0.59 -24.20 -4.30
C LYS A 105 -1.65 -23.33 -3.62
N THR A 106 -2.87 -23.38 -4.16
CA THR A 106 -4.04 -22.56 -3.81
C THR A 106 -5.02 -23.24 -2.84
N GLY A 107 -4.52 -23.95 -1.82
CA GLY A 107 -5.40 -24.68 -0.90
C GLY A 107 -5.81 -23.92 0.38
N LYS A 108 -5.10 -22.85 0.76
CA LYS A 108 -5.15 -22.32 2.13
C LYS A 108 -5.58 -20.86 2.29
N TRP A 109 -5.91 -20.19 1.18
CA TRP A 109 -6.10 -18.73 1.16
C TRP A 109 -7.39 -18.28 0.49
N ILE A 110 -8.30 -19.21 0.21
CA ILE A 110 -9.67 -18.87 -0.18
C ILE A 110 -10.37 -18.51 1.13
N LYS A 111 -10.50 -17.22 1.43
CA LYS A 111 -11.52 -16.77 2.39
C LYS A 111 -12.88 -17.22 1.84
N SER A 112 -13.80 -17.62 2.71
CA SER A 112 -15.16 -17.92 2.29
C SER A 112 -15.70 -16.75 1.47
N GLU A 113 -16.45 -17.07 0.42
CA GLU A 113 -17.10 -16.11 -0.51
C GLU A 113 -18.01 -15.10 0.23
N GLU A 114 -18.30 -15.38 1.51
CA GLU A 114 -19.20 -14.66 2.39
C GLU A 114 -18.62 -13.36 2.98
N GLU A 115 -17.30 -13.12 2.97
CA GLU A 115 -16.73 -11.88 3.52
C GLU A 115 -15.53 -11.35 2.71
N LEU A 116 -15.80 -10.37 1.84
CA LEU A 116 -14.75 -9.56 1.23
C LEU A 116 -14.00 -8.80 2.33
N PRO A 117 -12.66 -8.72 2.28
CA PRO A 117 -11.92 -7.90 3.23
C PRO A 117 -12.30 -6.42 3.06
N THR A 118 -12.60 -5.76 4.17
CA THR A 118 -12.86 -4.32 4.19
C THR A 118 -11.61 -3.52 4.54
N PHE A 119 -11.55 -2.27 4.10
CA PHE A 119 -10.50 -1.34 4.52
C PHE A 119 -10.70 -0.91 5.98
N PRO A 120 -9.62 -0.78 6.77
CA PRO A 120 -9.70 -0.21 8.11
C PRO A 120 -10.21 1.24 8.08
N GLU A 121 -10.95 1.65 9.12
CA GLU A 121 -11.52 3.01 9.19
C GLU A 121 -10.46 4.12 9.15
N CYS A 122 -9.25 3.85 9.66
CA CYS A 122 -8.15 4.81 9.60
C CYS A 122 -7.76 5.19 8.16
N VAL A 123 -8.04 4.36 7.16
CA VAL A 123 -7.84 4.72 5.75
C VAL A 123 -8.73 5.89 5.38
N PHE A 124 -10.01 5.82 5.73
CA PHE A 124 -11.02 6.84 5.41
C PHE A 124 -10.82 8.13 6.19
N GLU A 125 -10.36 8.04 7.44
CA GLU A 125 -10.01 9.21 8.27
C GLU A 125 -8.88 10.07 7.65
N HIS A 126 -7.95 9.42 6.93
CA HIS A 126 -6.79 10.08 6.34
C HIS A 126 -6.90 10.26 4.82
N LEU A 127 -8.07 10.01 4.22
CA LEU A 127 -8.26 10.22 2.78
C LEU A 127 -8.13 11.70 2.42
N PRO A 128 -7.50 12.02 1.28
CA PRO A 128 -7.55 13.36 0.70
C PRO A 128 -9.00 13.83 0.55
N PRO A 129 -9.31 15.13 0.76
CA PRO A 129 -10.68 15.65 0.71
C PRO A 129 -11.44 15.25 -0.56
N PHE A 130 -10.76 15.29 -1.71
CA PHE A 130 -11.32 14.85 -2.99
C PHE A 130 -11.81 13.40 -2.98
N LEU A 131 -10.99 12.45 -2.47
CA LEU A 131 -11.39 11.04 -2.41
C LEU A 131 -12.46 10.81 -1.34
N ASN A 132 -12.41 11.58 -0.25
CA ASN A 132 -13.43 11.54 0.79
C ASN A 132 -14.82 11.92 0.21
N GLU A 133 -14.90 12.99 -0.58
CA GLU A 133 -16.14 13.36 -1.29
C GLU A 133 -16.65 12.26 -2.24
N VAL A 134 -15.75 11.56 -2.93
CA VAL A 134 -16.12 10.46 -3.83
C VAL A 134 -16.73 9.29 -3.05
N VAL A 135 -16.10 8.87 -1.96
CA VAL A 135 -16.56 7.70 -1.18
C VAL A 135 -17.76 8.00 -0.28
N ASN A 136 -17.96 9.26 0.16
CA ASN A 136 -19.09 9.64 1.03
C ASN A 136 -20.47 9.42 0.40
N ASN A 137 -20.56 9.21 -0.91
CA ASN A 137 -21.80 8.88 -1.61
C ASN A 137 -22.13 7.38 -1.59
N SER A 138 -21.31 6.55 -0.92
CA SER A 138 -21.52 5.10 -0.83
C SER A 138 -22.72 4.72 0.04
N ILE A 139 -23.38 3.61 -0.30
CA ILE A 139 -24.59 3.13 0.38
C ILE A 139 -24.26 2.09 1.47
N SER A 140 -23.12 1.40 1.35
CA SER A 140 -22.64 0.41 2.32
C SER A 140 -21.12 0.46 2.47
N VAL A 141 -20.57 -0.25 3.47
CA VAL A 141 -19.12 -0.38 3.64
C VAL A 141 -18.47 -1.06 2.43
N ASP A 142 -19.08 -2.13 1.91
CA ASP A 142 -18.58 -2.82 0.72
C ASP A 142 -18.59 -1.92 -0.53
N ASP A 143 -19.63 -1.10 -0.67
CA ASP A 143 -19.76 -0.12 -1.75
C ASP A 143 -18.71 0.99 -1.62
N ARG A 144 -18.47 1.49 -0.40
CA ARG A 144 -17.43 2.49 -0.08
C ARG A 144 -16.05 2.00 -0.50
N ASP A 145 -15.73 0.76 -0.15
CA ASP A 145 -14.45 0.13 -0.42
C ASP A 145 -14.27 -0.11 -1.93
N THR A 146 -15.34 -0.57 -2.59
CA THR A 146 -15.38 -0.79 -4.04
C THR A 146 -15.22 0.53 -4.82
N ILE A 147 -15.90 1.60 -4.39
CA ILE A 147 -15.80 2.94 -4.98
C ILE A 147 -14.40 3.49 -4.79
N LEU A 148 -13.78 3.32 -3.61
CA LEU A 148 -12.41 3.77 -3.36
C LEU A 148 -11.43 3.08 -4.31
N ILE A 149 -11.50 1.76 -4.45
CA ILE A 149 -10.65 1.00 -5.38
C ILE A 149 -10.90 1.44 -6.82
N GLY A 150 -12.17 1.59 -7.22
CA GLY A 150 -12.56 2.07 -8.54
C GLY A 150 -11.99 3.46 -8.86
N ALA A 151 -12.09 4.39 -7.91
CA ALA A 151 -11.56 5.74 -8.04
C ALA A 151 -10.05 5.75 -8.18
N ILE A 152 -9.31 4.99 -7.35
CA ILE A 152 -7.85 4.89 -7.43
C ILE A 152 -7.42 4.34 -8.79
N VAL A 153 -8.09 3.29 -9.26
CA VAL A 153 -7.81 2.68 -10.56
C VAL A 153 -8.10 3.64 -11.71
N CYS A 154 -9.22 4.37 -11.67
CA CYS A 154 -9.52 5.40 -12.66
C CYS A 154 -8.48 6.53 -12.64
N LEU A 155 -8.05 7.01 -11.48
CA LEU A 155 -7.05 8.07 -11.40
C LEU A 155 -5.65 7.61 -11.82
N SER A 156 -5.36 6.31 -11.70
CA SER A 156 -4.04 5.76 -12.03
C SER A 156 -3.58 6.11 -13.45
N VAL A 157 -4.49 6.13 -14.42
CA VAL A 157 -4.19 6.45 -15.83
C VAL A 157 -3.90 7.94 -16.07
N CYS A 158 -4.23 8.82 -15.12
CA CYS A 158 -3.94 10.24 -15.24
C CYS A 158 -2.49 10.59 -14.88
N PHE A 159 -1.75 9.68 -14.25
CA PHE A 159 -0.38 9.91 -13.79
C PHE A 159 0.69 9.54 -14.82
N HIS A 160 0.58 10.06 -16.04
CA HIS A 160 1.50 9.75 -17.14
C HIS A 160 2.95 10.22 -16.91
N ASN A 161 3.17 11.18 -16.01
CA ASN A 161 4.49 11.70 -15.66
C ASN A 161 5.11 11.04 -14.42
N VAL A 162 4.40 10.08 -13.81
CA VAL A 162 4.87 9.39 -12.61
C VAL A 162 5.41 8.02 -13.02
N CYS A 163 6.65 7.74 -12.64
CA CYS A 163 7.25 6.42 -12.78
C CYS A 163 8.15 6.13 -11.56
N GLY A 164 8.31 4.85 -11.27
CA GLY A 164 9.24 4.36 -10.25
C GLY A 164 10.27 3.43 -10.87
N VAL A 165 11.38 3.20 -10.16
CA VAL A 165 12.35 2.15 -10.52
C VAL A 165 12.20 1.00 -9.53
N TYR A 166 11.90 -0.19 -10.04
CA TYR A 166 11.80 -1.42 -9.26
C TYR A 166 12.56 -2.53 -9.99
N ASP A 167 13.49 -3.19 -9.30
CA ASP A 167 14.33 -4.26 -9.89
C ASP A 167 14.98 -3.83 -11.23
N GLU A 168 15.59 -2.64 -11.23
CA GLU A 168 16.21 -2.00 -12.41
C GLU A 168 15.25 -1.73 -13.59
N ARG A 169 13.94 -1.86 -13.39
CA ARG A 169 12.92 -1.61 -14.41
C ARG A 169 12.08 -0.39 -14.06
N ILE A 170 11.73 0.37 -15.09
CA ILE A 170 10.78 1.48 -14.97
C ILE A 170 9.37 0.89 -14.86
N VAL A 171 8.67 1.26 -13.79
CA VAL A 171 7.27 0.88 -13.54
C VAL A 171 6.39 2.11 -13.54
N TYR A 172 5.16 1.94 -14.02
CA TYR A 172 4.15 2.99 -14.11
C TYR A 172 3.00 2.67 -13.16
N PRO A 173 2.27 3.69 -12.67
CA PRO A 173 1.21 3.50 -11.68
C PRO A 173 -0.07 2.87 -12.24
N ASN A 174 -0.09 2.39 -13.49
CA ASN A 174 -1.31 1.88 -14.12
C ASN A 174 -1.85 0.65 -13.38
N LEU A 175 -3.07 0.75 -12.86
CA LEU A 175 -3.75 -0.33 -12.13
C LEU A 175 -4.85 -0.95 -12.98
N TYR A 176 -5.10 -2.25 -12.75
CA TYR A 176 -6.19 -3.00 -13.37
C TYR A 176 -7.13 -3.51 -12.30
N LEU A 177 -8.43 -3.29 -12.49
CA LEU A 177 -9.49 -3.76 -11.60
C LEU A 177 -10.39 -4.73 -12.35
N PHE A 178 -10.60 -5.90 -11.75
CA PHE A 178 -11.58 -6.88 -12.21
C PHE A 178 -12.57 -7.13 -11.08
N VAL A 179 -13.84 -6.81 -11.32
CA VAL A 179 -14.92 -6.95 -10.33
C VAL A 179 -15.88 -8.04 -10.79
N VAL A 180 -15.97 -9.11 -10.01
CA VAL A 180 -16.95 -10.18 -10.17
C VAL A 180 -18.03 -9.96 -9.13
N ALA A 181 -19.27 -9.76 -9.57
CA ALA A 181 -20.42 -9.67 -8.70
C ALA A 181 -21.69 -10.05 -9.46
N ASP A 182 -22.76 -10.42 -8.75
CA ASP A 182 -24.06 -10.74 -9.36
C ASP A 182 -24.84 -9.51 -9.80
N ALA A 183 -25.82 -9.68 -10.69
CA ALA A 183 -26.67 -8.58 -11.15
C ALA A 183 -27.32 -7.85 -9.95
N GLY A 184 -27.26 -6.52 -9.93
CA GLY A 184 -27.79 -5.70 -8.82
C GLY A 184 -26.82 -5.46 -7.66
N MET A 185 -25.66 -6.13 -7.61
CA MET A 185 -24.66 -6.00 -6.54
C MET A 185 -23.71 -4.79 -6.72
N GLY A 186 -24.23 -3.60 -7.00
CA GLY A 186 -23.41 -2.36 -6.92
C GLY A 186 -22.40 -2.10 -8.05
N LYS A 187 -22.13 -3.03 -8.98
CA LYS A 187 -21.21 -2.81 -10.13
C LYS A 187 -21.50 -1.54 -10.94
N GLY A 188 -22.75 -1.07 -10.96
CA GLY A 188 -23.13 0.17 -11.62
C GLY A 188 -22.40 1.40 -11.07
N ALA A 189 -22.10 1.42 -9.77
CA ALA A 189 -21.39 2.53 -9.11
C ALA A 189 -19.98 2.74 -9.69
N LEU A 190 -19.29 1.68 -10.10
CA LEU A 190 -17.98 1.78 -10.75
C LEU A 190 -18.02 2.55 -12.08
N THR A 191 -19.18 2.55 -12.75
CA THR A 191 -19.37 3.37 -13.95
C THR A 191 -19.23 4.86 -13.64
N LEU A 192 -19.65 5.29 -12.44
CA LEU A 192 -19.54 6.69 -12.01
C LEU A 192 -18.09 7.10 -11.75
N CYS A 193 -17.20 6.17 -11.37
CA CYS A 193 -15.77 6.46 -11.20
C CYS A 193 -15.13 6.93 -12.52
N ARG A 194 -15.70 6.56 -13.67
CA ARG A 194 -15.27 7.07 -14.98
C ARG A 194 -15.49 8.57 -15.13
N GLU A 195 -16.49 9.14 -14.47
CA GLU A 195 -16.74 10.59 -14.52
C GLU A 195 -15.62 11.40 -13.87
N LEU A 196 -14.86 10.81 -12.93
CA LEU A 196 -13.70 11.44 -12.30
C LEU A 196 -12.62 11.81 -13.34
N VAL A 197 -12.45 10.98 -14.37
CA VAL A 197 -11.47 11.20 -15.44
C VAL A 197 -12.05 11.86 -16.68
N ALA A 198 -13.38 12.02 -16.76
CA ALA A 198 -14.05 12.60 -17.92
C ALA A 198 -13.57 14.02 -18.27
N PRO A 199 -13.31 14.94 -17.33
CA PRO A 199 -12.74 16.25 -17.64
C PRO A 199 -11.37 16.16 -18.31
N ILE A 200 -10.50 15.29 -17.81
CA ILE A 200 -9.15 15.09 -18.34
C ILE A 200 -9.22 14.44 -19.73
N ASN A 201 -10.10 13.43 -19.89
CA ASN A 201 -10.31 12.77 -21.17
C ASN A 201 -10.85 13.75 -22.23
N ARG A 202 -11.78 14.65 -21.87
CA ARG A 202 -12.28 15.72 -22.76
C ARG A 202 -11.15 16.66 -23.19
N HIS A 203 -10.32 17.09 -22.24
CA HIS A 203 -9.19 17.96 -22.55
C HIS A 203 -8.18 17.29 -23.52
N LEU A 204 -7.88 16.01 -23.32
CA LEU A 204 -7.00 15.24 -24.22
C LEU A 204 -7.60 15.06 -25.61
N HIS A 205 -8.91 14.87 -25.71
CA HIS A 205 -9.62 14.84 -27.00
C HIS A 205 -9.57 16.19 -27.72
N GLU A 206 -9.80 17.30 -27.02
CA GLU A 206 -9.70 18.65 -27.59
C GLU A 206 -8.28 18.95 -28.08
N LEU A 207 -7.27 18.59 -27.30
CA LEU A 207 -5.86 18.72 -27.70
C LEU A 207 -5.57 17.88 -28.96
N SER A 208 -6.03 16.63 -28.99
CA SER A 208 -5.84 15.74 -30.15
C SER A 208 -6.49 16.32 -31.41
N LYS A 209 -7.72 16.85 -31.31
CA LYS A 209 -8.40 17.52 -32.43
C LYS A 209 -7.63 18.73 -32.94
N ARG A 210 -7.06 19.54 -32.04
CA ARG A 210 -6.26 20.71 -32.41
C ARG A 210 -4.99 20.30 -33.15
N LEU A 211 -4.24 19.34 -32.60
CA LEU A 211 -3.03 18.82 -33.24
C LEU A 211 -3.34 18.20 -34.61
N GLU A 212 -4.47 17.50 -34.75
CA GLU A 212 -4.91 16.94 -36.04
C GLU A 212 -5.22 18.05 -37.06
N GLN A 213 -5.81 19.16 -36.63
CA GLN A 213 -6.07 20.32 -37.49
C GLN A 213 -4.75 20.97 -37.94
N GLU A 214 -3.83 21.24 -37.02
CA GLU A 214 -2.50 21.78 -37.32
C GLU A 214 -1.73 20.88 -38.30
N TYR A 215 -1.81 19.56 -38.11
CA TYR A 215 -1.25 18.57 -39.03
C TYR A 215 -1.87 18.65 -40.43
N LYS A 216 -3.21 18.76 -40.53
CA LYS A 216 -3.91 18.90 -41.82
C LYS A 216 -3.51 20.20 -42.53
N GLU A 217 -3.36 21.30 -41.81
CA GLU A 217 -2.91 22.59 -42.36
C GLU A 217 -1.45 22.53 -42.83
N ALA A 218 -0.56 21.94 -42.04
CA ALA A 218 0.83 21.70 -42.41
C ALA A 218 0.94 20.78 -43.64
N MET A 219 0.14 19.71 -43.70
CA MET A 219 0.09 18.78 -44.83
C MET A 219 -0.42 19.47 -46.11
N ASN A 220 -1.45 20.30 -45.99
CA ASN A 220 -1.95 21.11 -47.12
C ASN A 220 -0.88 22.08 -47.64
N THR A 221 -0.09 22.66 -46.74
CA THR A 221 1.02 23.57 -47.08
C THR A 221 2.14 22.82 -47.79
N TYR A 222 2.51 21.64 -47.28
CA TYR A 222 3.48 20.73 -47.90
C TYR A 222 3.06 20.30 -49.32
N ILE A 223 1.79 19.91 -49.51
CA ILE A 223 1.25 19.53 -50.82
C ILE A 223 1.30 20.71 -51.81
N LYS A 224 0.96 21.94 -51.36
CA LYS A 224 1.01 23.15 -52.19
C LYS A 224 2.45 23.61 -52.48
N GLY A 225 3.38 23.37 -51.57
CA GLY A 225 4.79 23.79 -51.61
C GLY A 225 5.74 22.89 -52.40
N LYS A 226 5.25 21.81 -53.03
CA LYS A 226 6.02 20.79 -53.79
C LYS A 226 6.91 21.30 -54.95
N LYS A 227 7.13 22.61 -55.11
CA LYS A 227 8.12 23.21 -56.03
C LYS A 227 9.38 23.74 -55.34
N THR A 228 9.46 23.73 -54.01
CA THR A 228 10.63 24.22 -53.27
C THR A 228 11.35 23.05 -52.62
N ASP A 229 12.57 22.79 -53.07
CA ASP A 229 13.46 21.74 -52.60
C ASP A 229 13.76 21.97 -51.10
N GLY A 230 13.40 21.01 -50.22
CA GLY A 230 13.74 21.05 -48.79
C GLY A 230 12.61 21.10 -47.76
N MET A 231 11.32 21.02 -48.12
CA MET A 231 10.26 20.91 -47.11
C MET A 231 10.17 19.50 -46.50
N ALA A 232 10.19 19.40 -45.17
CA ALA A 232 10.01 18.15 -44.45
C ALA A 232 8.53 17.74 -44.38
N MET A 233 8.26 16.44 -44.54
CA MET A 233 6.91 15.88 -44.43
C MET A 233 6.39 16.02 -42.99
N PRO A 234 5.20 16.62 -42.76
CA PRO A 234 4.60 16.68 -41.43
C PRO A 234 4.35 15.29 -40.85
N THR A 235 4.55 15.11 -39.55
CA THR A 235 4.28 13.85 -38.83
C THR A 235 2.88 13.83 -38.24
N GLU A 236 2.18 12.71 -38.39
CA GLU A 236 0.83 12.54 -37.85
C GLU A 236 0.85 12.53 -36.31
N PRO A 237 0.01 13.36 -35.65
CA PRO A 237 -0.01 13.44 -34.20
C PRO A 237 -0.69 12.21 -33.57
N PRO A 238 -0.19 11.71 -32.43
CA PRO A 238 -0.82 10.58 -31.74
C PRO A 238 -2.16 11.00 -31.12
N MET A 239 -3.19 10.16 -31.31
CA MET A 239 -4.48 10.35 -30.66
C MET A 239 -4.36 10.07 -29.15
N ARG A 240 -4.75 11.04 -28.32
CA ARG A 240 -4.70 10.93 -26.86
C ARG A 240 -6.10 10.77 -26.30
N MET A 241 -6.36 9.63 -25.66
CA MET A 241 -7.60 9.37 -24.93
C MET A 241 -7.33 8.40 -23.77
N LEU A 242 -8.01 8.61 -22.64
CA LEU A 242 -7.93 7.76 -21.46
C LEU A 242 -8.95 6.62 -21.51
N VAL A 243 -10.12 6.86 -22.10
CA VAL A 243 -11.17 5.85 -22.19
C VAL A 243 -11.34 5.35 -23.61
N ILE A 244 -11.09 4.07 -23.80
CA ILE A 244 -11.28 3.37 -25.06
C ILE A 244 -12.66 2.72 -25.04
N PRO A 245 -13.58 3.08 -25.95
CA PRO A 245 -14.87 2.40 -26.05
C PRO A 245 -14.65 0.94 -26.47
N ALA A 246 -15.32 0.01 -25.79
CA ALA A 246 -15.37 -1.38 -26.22
C ALA A 246 -16.11 -1.45 -27.57
N LYS A 247 -15.57 -2.25 -28.50
CA LYS A 247 -16.20 -2.57 -29.79
C LYS A 247 -17.19 -3.71 -29.64
#